data_AF-A0A7J9Y611-F1
#
_entry.id   AF-A0A7J9Y611-F1
#
_cell.length_a   1.000
_cell.length_b   1.000
_cell.length_c   1.000
_cell.angle_alpha   90.00
_cell.angle_beta   90.00
_cell.angle_gamma   90.00
#
_symmetry.space_group_name_H-M   'P 1'
#
loop_
_entity.id
_entity.type
_entity.pdbx_description
1 polymer ?
#
loop_
_entity_poly.entity_id
_entity_poly.type
_entity_poly.pdbx_seq_one_letter_code
_entity_poly.pdbx_strand_id
1 'polypeptide(L)' 'RIIYGPDYTEPEHLTRLRERGLHRKRNLAMREHGLGLAALDAVAAGEPLWRVHELVFAILALESEPTDPRL' A
#
# COMPACT_ATOMS: atom_id res chain seq x y z
N ARG A 1 -13.44 12.61 10.73
CA ARG A 1 -13.30 12.83 12.19
C ARG A 1 -12.09 12.11 12.75
N ILE A 2 -12.04 10.76 12.70
CA ILE A 2 -10.92 10.00 13.29
C ILE A 2 -9.61 10.18 12.50
N ILE A 3 -9.64 10.02 11.17
CA ILE A 3 -8.43 10.08 10.32
C ILE A 3 -8.07 11.50 9.85
N TYR A 4 -9.08 12.32 9.53
CA TYR A 4 -8.88 13.66 8.96
C TYR A 4 -9.17 14.82 9.94
N GLY A 5 -9.39 14.52 11.22
CA GLY A 5 -9.78 15.52 12.23
C GLY A 5 -11.29 15.82 12.25
N PRO A 6 -11.78 16.49 13.32
CA PRO A 6 -13.20 16.75 13.55
C PRO A 6 -13.84 17.66 12.49
N ASP A 7 -13.06 18.63 11.98
CA ASP A 7 -13.53 19.71 11.11
C ASP A 7 -13.38 19.39 9.62
N TYR A 8 -13.04 18.14 9.26
CA TYR A 8 -12.77 17.76 7.86
C TYR A 8 -13.97 17.93 6.92
N THR A 9 -15.19 18.10 7.46
CA THR A 9 -16.41 18.34 6.70
C THR A 9 -16.60 19.80 6.30
N GLU A 10 -15.78 20.72 6.81
CA GLU A 10 -15.81 22.12 6.38
C GLU A 10 -15.46 22.23 4.88
N PRO A 11 -16.13 23.11 4.12
CA PRO A 11 -15.96 23.20 2.66
C PRO A 11 -14.51 23.38 2.20
N GLU A 12 -13.72 24.12 2.97
CA GLU A 12 -12.29 24.37 2.71
C GLU A 12 -11.44 23.11 2.85
N HIS A 13 -11.79 22.22 3.79
CA HIS A 13 -11.12 20.94 4.01
C HIS A 13 -11.52 19.90 2.96
N LEU A 14 -12.80 19.86 2.59
CA LEU A 14 -13.30 18.95 1.56
C LEU A 14 -12.70 19.25 0.19
N THR A 15 -12.54 20.52 -0.17
CA THR A 15 -11.93 20.93 -1.44
C THR A 15 -10.50 20.38 -1.56
N ARG A 16 -9.66 20.60 -0.52
CA ARG A 16 -8.29 20.06 -0.49
C ARG A 16 -8.23 18.53 -0.49
N LEU A 17 -9.11 17.86 0.25
CA LEU A 17 -9.13 16.39 0.31
C LEU A 17 -9.50 15.74 -1.03
N ARG A 18 -10.31 16.41 -1.87
CA ARG A 18 -10.67 15.92 -3.20
C ARG A 18 -9.49 15.95 -4.18
N GLU A 19 -8.55 16.87 -4.00
CA GLU A 19 -7.39 17.05 -4.88
C GLU A 19 -6.21 16.12 -4.56
N ARG A 20 -6.33 15.28 -3.53
CA ARG A 20 -5.20 14.44 -3.09
C ARG A 20 -4.80 13.39 -4.12
N GLY A 21 -3.49 13.16 -4.23
CA GLY A 21 -2.92 12.16 -5.14
C GLY A 21 -3.14 10.72 -4.68
N LEU A 22 -4.15 10.05 -5.22
CA LEU A 22 -4.43 8.62 -4.93
C LEU A 22 -3.59 7.63 -5.76
N HIS A 23 -3.05 8.11 -6.89
CA HIS A 23 -2.40 7.26 -7.89
C HIS A 23 -1.22 6.47 -7.33
N ARG A 24 -0.38 7.12 -6.52
CA ARG A 24 0.81 6.49 -5.94
C ARG A 24 0.45 5.34 -5.00
N LYS A 25 -0.49 5.55 -4.07
CA LYS A 25 -0.95 4.52 -3.13
C LYS A 25 -1.60 3.35 -3.89
N ARG A 26 -2.40 3.62 -4.92
CA ARG A 26 -2.98 2.57 -5.78
C ARG A 26 -1.91 1.75 -6.50
N ASN A 27 -0.90 2.39 -7.07
CA ASN A 27 0.18 1.68 -7.76
C ASN A 27 1.00 0.82 -6.79
N LEU A 28 1.29 1.31 -5.58
CA LEU A 28 1.97 0.52 -4.54
C LEU A 28 1.12 -0.69 -4.15
N ALA A 29 -0.16 -0.50 -3.85
CA ALA A 29 -1.06 -1.59 -3.48
C ALA A 29 -1.16 -2.68 -4.56
N MET A 30 -1.18 -2.30 -5.85
CA MET A 30 -1.18 -3.28 -6.95
C MET A 30 0.11 -4.10 -7.01
N ARG A 31 1.28 -3.46 -6.77
CA ARG A 31 2.58 -4.14 -6.77
C ARG A 31 2.72 -5.07 -5.57
N GLU A 32 2.34 -4.61 -4.38
CA GLU A 32 2.32 -5.40 -3.14
C GLU A 32 1.40 -6.62 -3.30
N HIS A 33 0.21 -6.43 -3.85
CA HIS A 33 -0.73 -7.52 -4.09
C HIS A 33 -0.16 -8.59 -5.04
N GLY A 34 0.44 -8.17 -6.17
CA GLY A 34 1.07 -9.09 -7.11
C GLY A 34 2.23 -9.88 -6.49
N LEU A 35 3.09 -9.22 -5.71
CA LEU A 35 4.17 -9.89 -4.96
C LEU A 35 3.63 -10.87 -3.91
N GLY A 36 2.52 -10.52 -3.25
CA GLY A 36 1.86 -11.38 -2.28
C GLY A 36 1.32 -12.66 -2.91
N LEU A 37 0.64 -12.55 -4.06
CA LEU A 37 0.18 -13.72 -4.82
C LEU A 37 1.36 -14.59 -5.25
N ALA A 38 2.42 -13.98 -5.80
CA ALA A 38 3.61 -14.73 -6.19
C ALA A 38 4.29 -15.45 -5.01
N ALA A 39 4.29 -14.84 -3.82
CA ALA A 39 4.84 -15.48 -2.62
C ALA A 39 4.00 -16.69 -2.19
N LEU A 40 2.66 -16.59 -2.26
CA LEU A 40 1.76 -17.70 -1.97
C LEU A 40 1.92 -18.84 -2.98
N ASP A 41 2.03 -18.52 -4.27
CA ASP A 41 2.28 -19.51 -5.33
C ASP A 41 3.62 -20.24 -5.10
N ALA A 42 4.68 -19.51 -4.75
CA ALA A 42 5.99 -20.09 -4.43
C ALA A 42 5.92 -21.03 -3.22
N VAL A 43 5.17 -20.66 -2.17
CA VAL A 43 4.93 -21.55 -1.01
C VAL A 43 4.18 -22.81 -1.44
N ALA A 44 3.12 -22.66 -2.24
CA ALA A 44 2.31 -23.79 -2.72
C ALA A 44 3.12 -24.75 -3.62
N ALA A 45 4.07 -24.22 -4.39
CA ALA A 45 4.98 -24.99 -5.24
C ALA A 45 6.14 -25.66 -4.47
N GLY A 46 6.32 -25.35 -3.19
CA GLY A 46 7.43 -25.89 -2.38
C GLY A 46 8.79 -25.30 -2.74
N GLU A 47 8.81 -24.08 -3.28
CA GLU A 47 10.04 -23.34 -3.58
C GLU A 47 10.90 -23.16 -2.32
N PRO A 48 12.24 -23.04 -2.46
CA PRO A 48 13.11 -22.87 -1.30
C PRO A 48 12.80 -21.55 -0.58
N LEU A 49 12.99 -21.58 0.75
CA LEU A 49 12.57 -20.50 1.64
C LEU A 49 13.14 -19.11 1.26
N TRP A 50 14.37 -19.05 0.72
CA TRP A 50 14.97 -17.79 0.28
C TRP A 50 14.18 -17.13 -0.87
N ARG A 51 13.57 -17.93 -1.76
CA ARG A 51 12.78 -17.44 -2.89
C ARG A 51 11.44 -16.87 -2.42
N VAL A 52 10.82 -17.51 -1.44
CA VAL A 52 9.61 -16.98 -0.78
C VAL A 52 9.93 -15.68 -0.06
N HIS A 53 11.03 -15.64 0.71
CA HIS A 53 11.43 -14.42 1.43
C HIS A 53 11.83 -13.27 0.52
N GLU A 54 12.42 -13.53 -0.64
CA GLU A 54 12.71 -12.49 -1.63
C GLU A 54 11.42 -11.71 -2.00
N LEU A 55 10.32 -12.42 -2.25
CA LEU A 55 9.03 -11.82 -2.60
C LEU A 55 8.39 -11.11 -1.40
N VAL A 56 8.43 -11.72 -0.21
CA VAL A 56 7.89 -11.12 1.03
C VAL A 56 8.66 -9.85 1.41
N PHE A 57 9.98 -9.85 1.30
CA PHE A 57 10.80 -8.69 1.63
C PHE A 57 10.72 -7.59 0.57
N ALA A 58 10.41 -7.92 -0.68
CA ALA A 58 10.07 -6.92 -1.67
C ALA A 58 8.81 -6.12 -1.25
N ILE A 59 7.79 -6.77 -0.68
CA ILE A 59 6.61 -6.07 -0.14
C ILE A 59 7.02 -5.13 1.01
N LEU A 60 7.84 -5.60 1.95
CA LEU A 60 8.33 -4.78 3.05
C LEU A 60 9.14 -3.56 2.55
N ALA A 61 9.89 -3.71 1.47
CA ALA A 61 10.62 -2.61 0.85
C ALA A 61 9.66 -1.59 0.20
N LEU A 62 8.55 -2.04 -0.40
CA LEU A 62 7.52 -1.14 -0.96
C LEU A 62 6.82 -0.32 0.14
N GLU A 63 6.54 -0.91 1.30
CA GLU A 63 5.92 -0.21 2.43
C GLU A 63 6.80 0.93 3.00
N SER A 64 8.10 0.91 2.71
CA SER A 64 9.01 2.00 3.11
C SER A 64 8.90 3.24 2.21
N GLU A 65 8.14 3.19 1.11
CA GLU A 65 7.97 4.31 0.19
C GLU A 65 7.02 5.40 0.78
N PRO A 66 7.46 6.65 1.00
CA PRO A 66 6.68 7.65 1.74
C PRO A 66 5.33 8.03 1.09
N THR A 67 4.21 7.52 1.60
CA THR A 67 2.85 7.85 1.13
C THR A 67 2.14 8.81 2.09
N ASP A 68 1.01 9.39 1.68
CA ASP A 68 0.14 10.11 2.63
C ASP A 68 -0.35 9.08 3.67
N PRO A 69 -0.02 9.24 4.96
CA PRO A 69 -0.37 8.27 6.01
C PRO A 69 -1.88 8.16 6.26
N ARG A 70 -2.67 9.06 5.66
CA ARG A 70 -4.14 9.06 5.74
C ARG A 70 -4.77 8.33 4.55
N LEU A 71 -3.97 7.66 3.70
CA LEU A 71 -4.41 6.86 2.55
C LEU A 71 -4.17 5.37 2.76
#